data_AF-A0A0D1L305-F1
#
_entry.id   AF-A0A0D1L305-F1
#
_cell.length_a   1.000
_cell.length_b   1.000
_cell.length_c   1.000
_cell.angle_alpha   90.00
_cell.angle_beta   90.00
_cell.angle_gamma   90.00
#
_symmetry.space_group_name_H-M   'P 1'
#
loop_
_entity.id
_entity.type
_entity.pdbx_description
1 polymer ?
#
loop_
_entity_poly.entity_id
_entity_poly.type
_entity_poly.pdbx_seq_one_letter_code
_entity_poly.pdbx_strand_id
1 'polypeptide(L)'
;MTGAKNKLGIAAVCVLALAALAVIAVKTHGFGLVGPAPRQAQDVARDRCEADVRKQLAAPGSAKLSGVRAVAGALEADGRDMFALMTDEPLKGVDHARITVWNVSGTVDAQVEAGGTIHDPFTCRAYFVDGNLADTLVLFDHAH
;
A
#
# COMPACT_ATOMS: atom_id res chain seq x y z
N MET A 1 66.42 41.61 -13.14
CA MET A 1 66.92 42.40 -12.00
C MET A 1 65.90 43.51 -11.77
N THR A 2 65.09 43.64 -10.73
CA THR A 2 65.03 43.09 -9.36
C THR A 2 63.60 43.44 -8.87
N GLY A 3 62.84 42.52 -8.29
CA GLY A 3 62.59 42.59 -6.85
C GLY A 3 61.10 42.43 -6.51
N ALA A 4 60.86 41.62 -5.50
CA ALA A 4 59.59 41.08 -5.03
C ALA A 4 58.53 42.14 -4.66
N LYS A 5 57.25 41.81 -4.91
CA LYS A 5 56.12 42.37 -4.16
C LYS A 5 55.38 41.24 -3.48
N ASN A 6 55.70 41.07 -2.20
CA ASN A 6 55.06 40.20 -1.22
C ASN A 6 53.54 40.36 -1.27
N LYS A 7 52.83 39.30 -1.67
CA LYS A 7 51.40 39.17 -1.42
C LYS A 7 51.24 38.76 0.03
N LEU A 8 50.91 39.75 0.85
CA LEU A 8 50.53 39.62 2.25
C LEU A 8 49.28 38.74 2.32
N GLY A 9 49.50 37.43 2.48
CA GLY A 9 48.48 36.51 2.94
C GLY A 9 48.35 36.61 4.46
N ILE A 10 47.21 36.11 4.94
CA ILE A 10 46.96 35.69 6.32
C ILE A 10 46.66 36.85 7.27
N ALA A 11 45.37 37.17 7.43
CA ALA A 11 44.70 37.13 8.73
C ALA A 11 43.23 37.54 8.57
N ALA A 12 42.34 36.85 9.30
CA ALA A 12 40.97 37.25 9.63
C ALA A 12 39.77 36.60 8.90
N VAL A 13 39.89 35.39 8.32
CA VAL A 13 38.70 34.53 8.05
C VAL A 13 38.98 33.03 8.28
N CYS A 14 39.64 32.66 9.39
CA CYS A 14 39.96 31.25 9.69
C CYS A 14 39.34 30.68 10.98
N VAL A 15 38.40 31.37 11.65
CA VAL A 15 37.91 30.89 12.97
C VAL A 15 36.39 30.66 13.05
N LEU A 16 35.60 30.94 12.01
CA LEU A 16 34.13 30.78 12.09
C LEU A 16 33.51 29.71 11.16
N ALA A 17 34.32 28.90 10.49
CA ALA A 17 33.82 27.81 9.61
C ALA A 17 34.29 26.41 10.03
N LEU A 18 34.63 26.21 11.31
CA LEU A 18 35.19 24.95 11.85
C LEU A 18 34.28 24.22 12.85
N ALA A 19 32.99 24.57 12.94
CA ALA A 19 32.09 24.01 13.95
C ALA A 19 30.78 23.39 13.40
N ALA A 20 30.76 22.91 12.14
CA ALA A 20 29.59 22.21 11.58
C ALA A 20 29.94 20.98 10.72
N LEU A 21 31.10 20.37 10.93
CA LEU A 21 31.48 19.10 10.28
C LEU A 21 31.71 18.03 11.34
N ALA A 22 30.63 17.62 12.00
CA ALA A 22 30.62 16.43 12.84
C ALA A 22 29.34 15.61 12.59
N VAL A 23 29.54 14.55 11.80
CA VAL A 23 28.85 13.25 11.89
C VAL A 23 27.36 13.22 11.52
N ILE A 24 27.08 13.07 10.23
CA ILE A 24 26.06 12.10 9.78
C ILE A 24 26.68 11.27 8.66
N ALA A 25 27.46 10.27 9.06
CA ALA A 25 27.79 9.13 8.22
C ALA A 25 26.55 8.21 8.15
N VAL A 26 25.53 8.60 7.37
CA VAL A 26 24.51 7.63 6.94
C VAL A 26 25.05 6.96 5.69
N LYS A 27 25.74 5.85 5.96
CA LYS A 27 25.84 4.65 5.14
C LYS A 27 25.34 4.82 3.71
N THR A 28 26.28 5.07 2.81
CA THR A 28 26.16 4.80 1.39
C THR A 28 25.61 3.39 1.16
N HIS A 29 24.35 3.28 0.75
CA HIS A 29 23.92 2.20 -0.11
C HIS A 29 23.66 2.80 -1.48
N GLY A 30 24.36 2.24 -2.46
CA GLY A 30 24.63 2.85 -3.75
C GLY A 30 23.37 3.19 -4.55
N PHE A 31 23.60 4.07 -5.52
CA PHE A 31 22.77 4.24 -6.70
C PHE A 31 22.61 2.89 -7.41
N GLY A 32 21.65 2.10 -6.96
CA GLY A 32 20.92 1.17 -7.78
C GLY A 32 19.56 1.79 -8.00
N LEU A 33 19.13 1.90 -9.25
CA LEU A 33 17.73 2.10 -9.62
C LEU A 33 16.92 0.84 -9.24
N VAL A 34 16.99 0.44 -7.97
CA VAL A 34 16.13 -0.58 -7.40
C VAL A 34 14.82 0.16 -7.17
N GLY A 35 13.89 -0.05 -8.10
CA GLY A 35 12.49 0.31 -7.85
C GLY A 35 12.03 -0.29 -6.51
N PRO A 36 10.91 0.18 -5.95
CA PRO A 36 10.39 -0.37 -4.69
C PRO A 36 10.44 -1.90 -4.74
N ALA A 37 10.96 -2.54 -3.69
CA ALA A 37 10.92 -3.99 -3.58
C ALA A 37 9.49 -4.47 -3.88
N PRO A 38 9.31 -5.62 -4.57
CA PRO A 38 7.98 -6.10 -4.89
C PRO A 38 7.16 -6.18 -3.61
N ARG A 39 6.06 -5.42 -3.56
CA ARG A 39 5.15 -5.45 -2.42
C ARG A 39 4.60 -6.87 -2.29
N GLN A 40 4.51 -7.36 -1.06
CA GLN A 40 3.95 -8.68 -0.82
C GLN A 40 2.49 -8.69 -1.29
N ALA A 41 2.05 -9.76 -1.96
CA ALA A 41 0.68 -9.88 -2.46
C ALA A 41 -0.36 -9.66 -1.34
N GLN A 42 -0.02 -10.04 -0.11
CA GLN A 42 -0.80 -9.77 1.10
C GLN A 42 -1.05 -8.27 1.33
N ASP A 43 -0.01 -7.43 1.23
CA ASP A 43 -0.13 -5.98 1.41
C ASP A 43 -0.92 -5.36 0.27
N VAL A 44 -0.70 -5.81 -0.97
CA VAL A 44 -1.45 -5.35 -2.15
C VAL A 44 -2.94 -5.69 -2.01
N ALA A 45 -3.26 -6.92 -1.56
CA ALA A 45 -4.62 -7.35 -1.30
C ALA A 45 -5.28 -6.47 -0.24
N ARG A 46 -4.60 -6.26 0.90
CA ARG A 46 -5.09 -5.39 1.98
C ARG A 46 -5.40 -4.00 1.46
N ASP A 47 -4.40 -3.32 0.88
CA ASP A 47 -4.52 -1.93 0.45
C ASP A 47 -5.63 -1.75 -0.61
N ARG A 48 -5.74 -2.70 -1.55
CA ARG A 48 -6.79 -2.64 -2.58
C ARG A 48 -8.18 -2.83 -1.97
N CYS A 49 -8.35 -3.85 -1.12
CA CYS A 49 -9.62 -4.13 -0.47
C CYS A 49 -10.07 -2.96 0.42
N GLU A 50 -9.17 -2.35 1.19
CA GLU A 50 -9.50 -1.15 1.97
C GLU A 50 -9.99 0.00 1.07
N ALA A 51 -9.34 0.21 -0.07
CA ALA A 51 -9.75 1.23 -1.02
C ALA A 51 -11.14 0.95 -1.61
N ASP A 52 -11.45 -0.30 -1.96
CA ASP A 52 -12.75 -0.64 -2.55
C ASP A 52 -13.88 -0.65 -1.52
N VAL A 53 -13.60 -1.09 -0.28
CA VAL A 53 -14.55 -0.92 0.84
C VAL A 53 -14.90 0.55 1.01
N ARG A 54 -13.90 1.44 1.07
CA ARG A 54 -14.14 2.89 1.21
C ARG A 54 -15.00 3.47 0.09
N LYS A 55 -14.81 3.02 -1.16
CA LYS A 55 -15.60 3.50 -2.31
C LYS A 55 -17.08 3.16 -2.22
N GLN A 56 -17.44 2.11 -1.49
CA GLN A 56 -18.83 1.69 -1.33
C GLN A 56 -19.54 2.40 -0.16
N LEU A 57 -18.81 3.17 0.66
CA LEU A 57 -19.39 3.90 1.79
C LEU A 57 -19.97 5.24 1.34
N ALA A 58 -21.03 5.68 2.01
CA ALA A 58 -21.65 6.99 1.79
C ALA A 58 -20.70 8.16 2.11
N ALA A 59 -19.88 8.00 3.16
CA ALA A 59 -18.88 8.99 3.57
C ALA A 59 -17.45 8.37 3.63
N PRO A 60 -16.77 8.20 2.48
CA PRO A 60 -15.48 7.49 2.42
C PRO A 60 -14.36 8.12 3.25
N GLY A 61 -14.34 9.46 3.35
CA GLY A 61 -13.28 10.22 4.01
C GLY A 61 -13.37 10.26 5.53
N SER A 62 -14.55 10.02 6.10
CA SER A 62 -14.75 9.94 7.55
C SER A 62 -14.66 8.50 8.07
N ALA A 63 -14.68 7.52 7.16
CA ALA A 63 -14.65 6.11 7.52
C ALA A 63 -13.31 5.68 8.11
N LYS A 64 -13.35 4.87 9.18
CA LYS A 64 -12.17 4.25 9.77
C LYS A 64 -12.25 2.75 9.58
N LEU A 65 -11.21 2.19 8.96
CA LEU A 65 -11.05 0.74 8.86
C LEU A 65 -10.07 0.31 9.94
N SER A 66 -10.40 -0.77 10.64
CA SER A 66 -9.59 -1.29 11.73
C SER A 66 -9.54 -2.81 11.70
N GLY A 67 -8.49 -3.38 12.32
CA GLY A 67 -8.31 -4.83 12.40
C GLY A 67 -8.13 -5.53 11.05
N VAL A 68 -7.77 -4.80 9.99
CA VAL A 68 -7.70 -5.33 8.63
C VAL A 68 -6.59 -6.36 8.51
N ARG A 69 -6.94 -7.59 8.13
CA ARG A 69 -6.00 -8.70 7.94
C ARG A 69 -6.29 -9.40 6.63
N ALA A 70 -5.23 -9.64 5.86
CA ALA A 70 -5.24 -10.46 4.66
C ALA A 70 -4.68 -11.85 4.97
N VAL A 71 -5.44 -12.90 4.67
CA VAL A 71 -5.03 -14.30 4.80
C VAL A 71 -5.20 -15.03 3.48
N ALA A 72 -4.32 -15.99 3.18
CA ALA A 72 -4.47 -16.81 1.99
C ALA A 72 -5.79 -17.60 2.06
N GLY A 73 -6.57 -17.55 0.99
CA GLY A 73 -7.84 -18.27 0.85
C GLY A 73 -7.76 -19.32 -0.24
N ALA A 74 -8.63 -20.32 -0.15
CA ALA A 74 -8.87 -21.23 -1.27
C ALA A 74 -9.75 -20.54 -2.33
N LEU A 75 -9.50 -20.88 -3.59
CA LEU A 75 -10.44 -20.61 -4.68
C LEU A 75 -11.61 -21.60 -4.58
N GLU A 76 -12.82 -21.09 -4.50
CA GLU A 76 -14.07 -21.85 -4.39
C GLU A 76 -14.87 -21.70 -5.67
N ALA A 77 -14.38 -22.36 -6.72
CA ALA A 77 -14.90 -22.23 -8.08
C ALA A 77 -16.36 -22.66 -8.25
N ASP A 78 -16.82 -23.61 -7.43
CA ASP A 78 -18.22 -24.07 -7.42
C ASP A 78 -19.06 -23.40 -6.32
N GLY A 79 -18.48 -22.41 -5.63
CA GLY A 79 -19.10 -21.73 -4.49
C GLY A 79 -19.16 -20.22 -4.71
N ARG A 80 -18.63 -19.47 -3.74
CA ARG A 80 -18.72 -18.00 -3.75
C ARG A 80 -17.92 -17.32 -4.86
N ASP A 81 -16.95 -18.00 -5.47
CA ASP A 81 -16.15 -17.42 -6.57
C ASP A 81 -16.74 -17.75 -7.96
N MET A 82 -17.71 -18.66 -8.03
CA MET A 82 -18.27 -19.14 -9.29
C MET A 82 -18.75 -17.98 -10.17
N PHE A 83 -19.44 -17.00 -9.57
CA PHE A 83 -19.94 -15.85 -10.31
C PHE A 83 -18.78 -15.05 -10.92
N ALA A 84 -17.81 -14.64 -10.10
CA ALA A 84 -16.65 -13.88 -10.54
C ALA A 84 -15.85 -14.60 -11.65
N LEU A 85 -15.68 -15.91 -11.52
CA LEU A 85 -14.99 -16.74 -12.53
C LEU A 85 -15.75 -16.88 -13.85
N MET A 86 -17.07 -16.68 -13.87
CA MET A 86 -17.89 -16.79 -15.08
C MET A 86 -18.17 -15.43 -15.74
N THR A 87 -18.29 -14.37 -14.94
CA THR A 87 -18.73 -13.05 -15.39
C THR A 87 -17.62 -12.04 -15.51
N ASP A 88 -16.62 -12.07 -14.64
CA ASP A 88 -15.67 -10.97 -14.52
C ASP A 88 -14.54 -11.18 -15.53
N GLU A 89 -14.44 -10.28 -16.51
CA GLU A 89 -13.45 -10.36 -17.59
C GLU A 89 -12.00 -10.63 -17.13
N PRO A 90 -11.51 -10.10 -16.00
CA PRO A 90 -10.15 -10.40 -15.52
C PRO A 90 -9.92 -11.86 -15.10
N LEU A 91 -10.98 -12.59 -14.76
CA LEU A 91 -10.93 -13.95 -14.20
C LEU A 91 -11.52 -15.00 -15.15
N LYS A 92 -12.40 -14.56 -16.05
CA LYS A 92 -13.11 -15.44 -16.97
C LYS A 92 -12.17 -16.19 -17.90
N GLY A 93 -12.27 -17.53 -17.86
CA GLY A 93 -11.46 -18.41 -18.71
C GLY A 93 -9.98 -18.52 -18.30
N VAL A 94 -9.60 -17.94 -17.15
CA VAL A 94 -8.28 -18.14 -16.57
C VAL A 94 -8.23 -19.54 -15.92
N ASP A 95 -7.14 -20.26 -16.13
CA ASP A 95 -6.89 -21.53 -15.44
C ASP A 95 -6.85 -21.30 -13.93
N HIS A 96 -7.71 -22.00 -13.18
CA HIS A 96 -7.84 -21.88 -11.72
C HIS A 96 -6.52 -22.11 -10.99
N ALA A 97 -5.60 -22.93 -11.53
CA ALA A 97 -4.29 -23.15 -10.93
C ALA A 97 -3.38 -21.90 -10.92
N ARG A 98 -3.67 -20.91 -11.78
CA ARG A 98 -2.95 -19.63 -11.85
C ARG A 98 -3.56 -18.57 -10.94
N ILE A 99 -4.72 -18.84 -10.36
CA ILE A 99 -5.45 -17.92 -9.50
C ILE A 99 -5.07 -18.19 -8.05
N THR A 100 -4.59 -17.14 -7.38
CA THR A 100 -4.38 -17.13 -5.93
C THR A 100 -5.34 -16.14 -5.29
N VAL A 101 -5.89 -16.49 -4.13
CA VAL A 101 -6.92 -15.69 -3.48
C VAL A 101 -6.47 -15.24 -2.11
N TRP A 102 -6.76 -13.98 -1.80
CA TRP A 102 -6.57 -13.41 -0.47
C TRP A 102 -7.92 -13.00 0.12
N ASN A 103 -8.21 -13.50 1.31
CA ASN A 103 -9.33 -13.08 2.13
C ASN A 103 -8.89 -11.92 3.02
N VAL A 104 -9.41 -10.74 2.77
CA VAL A 104 -9.21 -9.55 3.58
C VAL A 104 -10.45 -9.35 4.44
N SER A 105 -10.28 -9.31 5.75
CA SER A 105 -11.37 -9.06 6.69
C SER A 105 -10.98 -7.95 7.65
N GLY A 106 -11.97 -7.21 8.13
CA GLY A 106 -11.80 -6.16 9.12
C GLY A 106 -13.14 -5.58 9.52
N THR A 107 -13.09 -4.45 10.20
CA THR A 107 -14.29 -3.71 10.58
C THR A 107 -14.22 -2.29 10.07
N VAL A 108 -15.35 -1.76 9.64
CA VAL A 108 -15.48 -0.38 9.19
C VAL A 108 -16.40 0.41 10.12
N ASP A 109 -15.87 1.52 10.63
CA ASP A 109 -16.66 2.60 11.23
C ASP A 109 -17.03 3.60 10.14
N ALA A 110 -18.31 3.72 9.79
CA ALA A 110 -18.77 4.65 8.76
C ALA A 110 -19.92 5.51 9.25
N GLN A 111 -19.97 6.78 8.84
CA GLN A 111 -21.15 7.61 9.10
C GLN A 111 -22.25 7.27 8.09
N VAL A 112 -23.48 7.13 8.58
CA VAL A 112 -24.68 6.97 7.74
C VAL A 112 -25.41 8.30 7.58
N GLU A 113 -26.15 8.43 6.48
CA GLU A 113 -26.92 9.63 6.12
C GLU A 113 -27.87 10.10 7.23
N ALA A 114 -28.38 9.17 8.05
CA ALA A 114 -29.27 9.47 9.17
C ALA A 114 -28.57 10.08 10.42
N GLY A 115 -27.24 10.28 10.38
CA GLY A 115 -26.51 10.97 11.45
C GLY A 115 -25.98 10.07 12.58
N GLY A 116 -25.51 8.87 12.26
CA GLY A 116 -24.90 7.94 13.22
C GLY A 116 -23.72 7.18 12.64
N THR A 117 -22.94 6.51 13.48
CA THR A 117 -21.80 5.67 13.04
C THR A 117 -22.18 4.20 13.11
N ILE A 118 -22.03 3.49 11.99
CA ILE A 118 -22.16 2.02 11.91
C ILE A 118 -20.79 1.38 12.13
N HIS A 119 -20.78 0.18 12.70
CA HIS A 119 -19.59 -0.61 12.97
C HIS A 119 -19.79 -1.99 12.37
N ASP A 120 -19.47 -2.13 11.08
CA ASP A 120 -19.84 -3.29 10.30
C ASP A 120 -18.61 -4.12 9.94
N PRO A 121 -18.61 -5.44 10.16
CA PRO A 121 -17.57 -6.30 9.60
C PRO A 121 -17.68 -6.31 8.08
N PHE A 122 -16.53 -6.34 7.42
CA PHE A 122 -16.46 -6.53 5.98
C PHE A 122 -15.56 -7.71 5.63
N THR A 123 -15.88 -8.35 4.52
CA THR A 123 -15.00 -9.32 3.88
C THR A 123 -14.75 -8.89 2.44
N CYS A 124 -13.51 -8.90 2.02
CA CYS A 124 -13.11 -8.64 0.65
C CYS A 124 -12.22 -9.78 0.15
N ARG A 125 -12.49 -10.28 -1.05
CA ARG A 125 -11.66 -11.28 -1.72
C ARG A 125 -10.84 -10.57 -2.78
N ALA A 126 -9.53 -10.73 -2.76
CA ALA A 126 -8.64 -10.23 -3.81
C ALA A 126 -8.09 -11.41 -4.61
N TYR A 127 -8.29 -11.36 -5.92
CA TYR A 127 -7.88 -12.40 -6.86
C TYR A 127 -6.62 -11.97 -7.59
N PHE A 128 -5.62 -12.84 -7.59
CA PHE A 128 -4.36 -12.62 -8.27
C PHE A 128 -4.16 -13.69 -9.33
N VAL A 129 -3.81 -13.27 -10.55
CA VAL A 129 -3.44 -14.15 -11.66
C VAL A 129 -1.94 -14.03 -11.89
N ASP A 130 -1.22 -15.15 -11.75
CA ASP A 130 0.25 -15.20 -11.82
C ASP A 130 0.96 -14.14 -10.94
N GLY A 131 0.39 -13.87 -9.77
CA GLY A 131 0.93 -12.89 -8.82
C GLY A 131 0.57 -11.43 -9.08
N ASN A 132 -0.24 -11.13 -10.11
CA ASN A 132 -0.77 -9.79 -10.36
C ASN A 132 -2.22 -9.69 -9.90
N LEU A 133 -2.57 -8.60 -9.21
CA LEU A 133 -3.93 -8.35 -8.79
C LEU A 133 -4.84 -8.17 -10.02
N ALA A 134 -5.80 -9.07 -10.19
CA ALA A 134 -6.73 -9.08 -11.31
C ALA A 134 -8.06 -8.44 -10.94
N ASP A 135 -8.61 -8.79 -9.78
CA ASP A 135 -9.89 -8.27 -9.33
C ASP A 135 -10.08 -8.33 -7.80
N THR A 136 -11.09 -7.63 -7.29
CA THR A 136 -11.50 -7.61 -5.88
C THR A 136 -13.02 -7.62 -5.73
N LEU A 137 -13.51 -8.51 -4.88
CA LEU A 137 -14.92 -8.62 -4.53
C LEU A 137 -15.13 -8.24 -3.07
N VAL A 138 -15.83 -7.13 -2.82
CA VAL A 138 -16.18 -6.66 -1.47
C VAL A 138 -17.59 -7.14 -1.13
N LEU A 139 -17.76 -7.72 0.06
CA LEU A 139 -19.03 -8.09 0.65
C LEU A 139 -19.15 -7.45 2.04
N PHE A 140 -20.22 -6.69 2.26
CA PHE A 140 -20.62 -6.24 3.59
C PHE A 140 -21.59 -7.24 4.20
N ASP A 141 -21.34 -7.59 5.46
CA ASP A 141 -22.26 -8.39 6.25
C ASP A 141 -23.14 -7.42 7.04
N HIS A 142 -24.23 -6.96 6.40
CA HIS A 142 -25.23 -6.16 7.09
C HIS A 142 -26.20 -7.12 7.79
N ALA A 143 -26.21 -7.12 9.13
CA ALA A 143 -27.26 -7.79 9.87
C ALA A 143 -28.62 -7.19 9.45
N HIS A 144 -29.48 -8.03 8.86
CA HIS A 144 -30.83 -7.67 8.41
C HIS A 144 -31.79 -7.40 9.56
#